data_AF-A0A972F3T7-F1
#
_entry.id   AF-A0A972F3T7-F1
#
_cell.length_a   1.000
_cell.length_b   1.000
_cell.length_c   1.000
_cell.angle_alpha   90.00
_cell.angle_beta   90.00
_cell.angle_gamma   90.00
#
_symmetry.space_group_name_H-M   'P 1'
#
loop_
_entity.id
_entity.type
_entity.pdbx_description
1 polymer ?
#
loop_
_entity_poly.entity_id
_entity_poly.type
_entity_poly.pdbx_seq_one_letter_code
_entity_poly.pdbx_strand_id
1 'polypeptide(L)'
;MKFPIAEKAVLAMRDDIAETGGNEVFFLGRTDENGIVTEVEPLARGSRDAVAAIIIAVSFGDVVIHNHPSGHLTPSRPDLEIAAILGNQGVGFFIVDNDVTRCYQAVSAVTRKTVERLSFPEIEQFFSPSGALARNLDGYEHREEQTRMSFVVAEAFNEERVAVIEAGTGTGKSLAYLLPAAIWAIRNRERVVVSTNTINLQEQLIKKDIPFLREKGGLSFRAVLVKGRSNYLCLRKLKAIETEPSLFKDEGTAGELEALIAWSRTTGEGCRNDLSFIPRDEVWEEVCCEADQCGRVKCGHYGKC
;
A
#
# COMPACT_ATOMS: atom_id res chain seq x y z
N MET A 1 -27.41 6.46 -7.41
CA MET A 1 -26.00 6.54 -7.89
C MET A 1 -25.96 7.64 -8.94
N LYS A 2 -25.08 8.64 -8.82
CA LYS A 2 -24.99 9.69 -9.85
C LYS A 2 -24.46 9.06 -11.15
N PHE A 3 -24.96 9.52 -12.30
CA PHE A 3 -24.49 9.07 -13.61
C PHE A 3 -23.00 9.44 -13.76
N PRO A 4 -22.09 8.49 -14.11
CA PRO A 4 -20.65 8.68 -13.99
C PRO A 4 -20.02 9.45 -15.18
N ILE A 5 -20.83 10.18 -15.95
CA ILE A 5 -20.41 10.86 -17.18
C ILE A 5 -21.05 12.25 -17.18
N ALA A 6 -20.24 13.28 -17.39
CA ALA A 6 -20.69 14.66 -17.47
C ALA A 6 -21.54 14.90 -18.72
N GLU A 7 -22.49 15.83 -18.64
CA GLU A 7 -23.43 16.14 -19.73
C GLU A 7 -22.73 16.47 -21.05
N LYS A 8 -21.61 17.21 -21.01
CA LYS A 8 -20.80 17.53 -22.19
C LYS A 8 -20.27 16.26 -22.89
N ALA A 9 -19.75 15.30 -22.12
CA ALA A 9 -19.24 14.04 -22.66
C ALA A 9 -20.37 13.13 -23.17
N VAL A 10 -21.54 13.16 -22.52
CA VAL A 10 -22.75 12.47 -23.01
C VAL A 10 -23.14 12.97 -24.40
N LEU A 11 -23.22 14.30 -24.58
CA LEU A 11 -23.58 14.89 -25.86
C LEU A 11 -22.57 14.51 -26.96
N ALA A 12 -21.27 14.61 -26.66
CA ALA A 12 -20.22 14.24 -27.61
C ALA A 12 -20.31 12.77 -28.06
N MET A 13 -20.51 11.83 -27.13
CA MET A 13 -20.68 10.41 -27.50
C MET A 13 -21.92 10.19 -28.36
N ARG A 14 -23.04 10.85 -28.05
CA ARG A 14 -24.28 10.73 -28.85
C ARG A 14 -24.07 11.19 -30.28
N ASP A 15 -23.37 12.32 -30.46
CA ASP A 15 -23.06 12.85 -31.79
C ASP A 15 -22.20 11.84 -32.58
N ASP A 16 -21.13 11.30 -31.98
CA ASP A 16 -20.28 10.28 -32.60
C ASP A 16 -21.02 8.97 -32.93
N ILE A 17 -21.90 8.50 -32.04
CA ILE A 17 -22.70 7.30 -32.26
C ILE A 17 -23.71 7.54 -33.39
N ALA A 18 -24.34 8.72 -33.44
CA ALA A 18 -25.26 9.09 -34.51
C ALA A 18 -24.56 9.17 -35.88
N GLU A 19 -23.35 9.72 -35.94
CA GLU A 19 -22.53 9.77 -37.16
C GLU A 19 -22.21 8.39 -37.74
N THR A 20 -22.12 7.37 -36.89
CA THR A 20 -21.90 5.97 -37.31
C THR A 20 -23.19 5.20 -37.61
N GLY A 21 -24.35 5.85 -37.57
CA GLY A 21 -25.65 5.20 -37.77
C GLY A 21 -26.06 4.30 -36.60
N GLY A 22 -25.54 4.58 -35.40
CA GLY A 22 -25.80 3.83 -34.18
C GLY A 22 -24.98 2.54 -34.04
N ASN A 23 -23.85 2.43 -34.75
CA ASN A 23 -22.95 1.29 -34.64
C ASN A 23 -22.14 1.32 -33.33
N GLU A 24 -21.46 0.23 -33.03
CA GLU A 24 -20.52 0.16 -31.91
C GLU A 24 -19.33 1.09 -32.11
N VAL A 25 -18.96 1.80 -31.06
CA VAL A 25 -17.86 2.74 -30.96
C VAL A 25 -17.17 2.49 -29.62
N PHE A 26 -15.84 2.40 -29.68
CA PHE A 26 -15.01 2.42 -28.48
C PHE A 26 -14.51 3.83 -28.25
N PHE A 27 -14.76 4.37 -27.06
CA PHE A 27 -14.29 5.68 -26.64
C PHE A 27 -13.22 5.58 -25.55
N LEU A 28 -12.30 6.54 -25.54
CA LEU A 28 -11.51 6.89 -24.36
C LEU A 28 -12.19 8.05 -23.64
N GLY A 29 -12.50 7.85 -22.37
CA GLY A 29 -13.00 8.87 -21.46
C GLY A 29 -11.92 9.34 -20.49
N ARG A 30 -11.72 10.66 -20.39
CA ARG A 30 -10.89 11.29 -19.36
C ARG A 30 -11.73 11.57 -18.13
N THR A 31 -11.22 11.25 -16.94
CA THR A 31 -11.94 11.46 -15.68
C THR A 31 -11.40 12.64 -14.87
N ASP A 32 -12.27 13.26 -14.08
CA ASP A 32 -11.86 14.19 -13.03
C ASP A 32 -11.44 13.47 -11.73
N GLU A 33 -11.09 14.24 -10.70
CA GLU A 33 -10.72 13.74 -9.37
C GLU A 33 -11.83 12.94 -8.66
N ASN A 34 -13.08 13.10 -9.08
CA ASN A 34 -14.24 12.38 -8.56
C ASN A 34 -14.58 11.13 -9.40
N GLY A 35 -13.82 10.86 -10.46
CA GLY A 35 -14.03 9.74 -11.37
C GLY A 35 -15.18 9.95 -12.35
N ILE A 36 -15.62 11.19 -12.54
CA ILE A 36 -16.63 11.54 -13.54
C ILE A 36 -15.94 11.72 -14.89
N VAL A 37 -16.45 11.07 -15.93
CA VAL A 37 -15.93 11.26 -17.29
C VAL A 37 -16.33 12.65 -17.79
N THR A 38 -15.35 13.52 -18.04
CA THR A 38 -15.55 14.91 -18.45
C THR A 38 -15.33 15.13 -19.94
N GLU A 39 -14.46 14.33 -20.56
CA GLU A 39 -14.10 14.39 -21.97
C GLU A 39 -14.08 12.98 -22.56
N VAL A 40 -14.39 12.87 -23.85
CA VAL A 40 -14.42 11.61 -24.58
C VAL A 40 -13.81 11.79 -25.97
N GLU A 41 -13.12 10.77 -26.46
CA GLU A 41 -12.66 10.68 -27.84
C GLU A 41 -12.93 9.28 -28.42
N PRO A 42 -13.42 9.16 -29.66
CA PRO A 42 -13.65 7.88 -30.30
C PRO A 42 -12.32 7.26 -30.74
N LEU A 43 -11.98 6.11 -30.15
CA LEU A 43 -10.78 5.33 -30.49
C LEU A 43 -10.98 4.42 -31.69
N ALA A 44 -12.19 3.85 -31.83
CA ALA A 44 -12.54 2.99 -32.95
C ALA A 44 -14.03 3.06 -33.23
N ARG A 45 -14.40 3.00 -34.51
CA ARG A 45 -15.79 2.92 -34.99
C ARG A 45 -15.98 1.60 -35.72
N GLY A 46 -17.01 0.85 -35.36
CA GLY A 46 -17.25 -0.50 -35.84
C GLY A 46 -18.56 -0.64 -36.63
N SER A 47 -19.07 -1.86 -36.64
CA SER A 47 -20.39 -2.22 -37.17
C SER A 47 -21.41 -2.29 -36.04
N ARG A 48 -22.62 -2.80 -36.33
CA ARG A 48 -23.64 -3.05 -35.30
C ARG A 48 -23.28 -4.16 -34.33
N ASP A 49 -22.32 -5.01 -34.69
CA ASP A 49 -22.04 -6.27 -34.00
C ASP A 49 -20.58 -6.41 -33.54
N ALA A 50 -19.69 -5.51 -33.98
CA ALA A 50 -18.28 -5.56 -33.62
C ALA A 50 -17.55 -4.23 -33.82
N VAL A 51 -16.63 -3.93 -32.92
CA VAL A 51 -15.65 -2.83 -33.01
C VAL A 51 -14.29 -3.25 -32.45
N ALA A 52 -13.21 -2.66 -32.96
CA ALA A 52 -11.86 -2.97 -32.49
C ALA A 52 -11.57 -2.31 -31.12
N ALA A 53 -11.02 -3.08 -30.18
CA ALA A 53 -10.57 -2.54 -28.90
C ALA A 53 -9.14 -1.98 -28.99
N ILE A 54 -9.01 -0.66 -28.97
CA ILE A 54 -7.72 0.03 -28.99
C ILE A 54 -7.31 0.37 -27.56
N ILE A 55 -6.30 -0.33 -27.03
CA ILE A 55 -5.89 -0.19 -25.61
C ILE A 55 -4.62 0.69 -25.47
N ILE A 56 -3.88 0.93 -26.54
CA ILE A 56 -2.56 1.60 -26.45
C ILE A 56 -2.65 3.08 -26.00
N ALA A 57 -3.79 3.72 -26.17
CA ALA A 57 -3.98 5.15 -25.88
C ALA A 57 -4.41 5.46 -24.43
N VAL A 58 -4.66 4.45 -23.59
CA VAL A 58 -5.23 4.62 -22.25
C VAL A 58 -4.17 4.88 -21.20
N SER A 59 -4.48 5.68 -20.18
CA SER A 59 -3.64 5.97 -19.01
C SER A 59 -4.38 5.68 -17.71
N PHE A 60 -3.64 5.49 -16.62
CA PHE A 60 -4.21 5.27 -15.29
C PHE A 60 -5.25 6.35 -14.92
N GLY A 61 -6.42 5.88 -14.50
CA GLY A 61 -7.59 6.70 -14.16
C GLY A 61 -8.52 7.05 -15.33
N ASP A 62 -8.12 6.78 -16.57
CA ASP A 62 -9.05 6.89 -17.71
C ASP A 62 -10.15 5.81 -17.66
N VAL A 63 -11.14 5.95 -18.53
CA VAL A 63 -12.21 4.98 -18.73
C VAL A 63 -12.27 4.61 -20.20
N VAL A 64 -12.35 3.32 -20.53
CA VAL A 64 -12.78 2.87 -21.86
C VAL A 64 -14.29 2.70 -21.85
N ILE A 65 -14.99 3.27 -22.84
CA ILE A 65 -16.45 3.22 -22.93
C ILE A 65 -16.84 2.52 -24.22
N HIS A 66 -17.72 1.53 -24.13
CA HIS A 66 -18.25 0.77 -25.25
C HIS A 66 -19.77 0.98 -25.32
N ASN A 67 -20.30 1.50 -26.44
CA ASN A 67 -21.75 1.54 -26.61
C ASN A 67 -22.29 0.23 -27.19
N HIS A 68 -23.41 -0.24 -26.65
CA HIS A 68 -24.15 -1.39 -27.16
C HIS A 68 -25.42 -0.92 -27.90
N PRO A 69 -25.47 -1.06 -29.24
CA PRO A 69 -26.62 -0.65 -30.04
C PRO A 69 -27.94 -1.32 -29.66
N SER A 70 -27.87 -2.53 -29.11
CA SER A 70 -29.04 -3.29 -28.64
C SER A 70 -29.68 -2.71 -27.38
N GLY A 71 -28.98 -1.85 -26.64
CA GLY A 71 -29.40 -1.34 -25.34
C GLY A 71 -29.28 -2.36 -24.19
N HIS A 72 -28.73 -3.56 -24.44
CA HIS A 72 -28.39 -4.54 -23.41
C HIS A 72 -26.98 -4.29 -22.89
N LEU A 73 -26.84 -3.79 -21.66
CA LEU A 73 -25.55 -3.38 -21.09
C LEU A 73 -24.79 -4.49 -20.37
N THR A 74 -25.28 -5.73 -20.42
CA THR A 74 -24.58 -6.87 -19.85
C THR A 74 -23.30 -7.12 -20.66
N PRO A 75 -22.12 -7.17 -20.02
CA PRO A 75 -20.86 -7.36 -20.74
C PRO A 75 -20.82 -8.73 -21.41
N SER A 76 -20.36 -8.74 -22.66
CA SER A 76 -19.99 -9.97 -23.36
C SER A 76 -18.69 -10.55 -22.80
N ARG A 77 -18.33 -11.77 -23.25
CA ARG A 77 -17.04 -12.36 -22.88
C ARG A 77 -15.84 -11.50 -23.34
N PRO A 78 -15.81 -10.99 -24.59
CA PRO A 78 -14.78 -10.03 -25.00
C PRO A 78 -14.71 -8.78 -24.11
N ASP A 79 -15.84 -8.21 -23.71
CA ASP A 79 -15.87 -7.04 -22.81
C ASP A 79 -15.21 -7.35 -21.47
N LEU A 80 -15.52 -8.51 -20.87
CA LEU A 80 -14.91 -8.93 -19.60
C LEU A 80 -13.41 -9.17 -19.72
N GLU A 81 -12.95 -9.72 -20.84
CA GLU A 81 -11.51 -9.93 -21.08
C GLU A 81 -10.77 -8.59 -21.20
N ILE A 82 -11.32 -7.62 -21.93
CA ILE A 82 -10.75 -6.26 -22.03
C ILE A 82 -10.80 -5.55 -20.67
N ALA A 83 -11.94 -5.60 -20.00
CA ALA A 83 -12.13 -4.97 -18.69
C ALA A 83 -11.14 -5.51 -17.65
N ALA A 84 -10.86 -6.82 -17.66
CA ALA A 84 -9.86 -7.41 -16.76
C ALA A 84 -8.43 -6.92 -17.04
N ILE A 85 -8.06 -6.77 -18.32
CA ILE A 85 -6.75 -6.23 -18.71
C ILE A 85 -6.61 -4.79 -18.25
N LEU A 86 -7.60 -3.95 -18.55
CA LEU A 86 -7.63 -2.52 -18.20
C LEU A 86 -7.71 -2.27 -16.70
N GLY A 87 -8.50 -3.07 -15.98
CA GLY A 87 -8.65 -2.94 -14.53
C GLY A 87 -7.35 -3.15 -13.77
N ASN A 88 -6.49 -4.06 -14.23
CA ASN A 88 -5.15 -4.25 -13.66
C ASN A 88 -4.22 -3.04 -13.86
N GLN A 89 -4.55 -2.14 -14.79
CA GLN A 89 -3.84 -0.89 -15.05
C GLN A 89 -4.53 0.32 -14.41
N GLY A 90 -5.60 0.11 -13.61
CA GLY A 90 -6.37 1.17 -12.98
C GLY A 90 -7.29 1.95 -13.92
N VAL A 91 -7.57 1.39 -15.11
CA VAL A 91 -8.45 1.98 -16.12
C VAL A 91 -9.86 1.41 -15.97
N GLY A 92 -10.88 2.26 -16.02
CA GLY A 92 -12.29 1.85 -15.97
C GLY A 92 -12.78 1.26 -17.28
N PHE A 93 -13.84 0.46 -17.23
CA PHE A 93 -14.52 -0.06 -18.41
C PHE A 93 -16.04 0.07 -18.25
N PHE A 94 -16.64 0.94 -19.06
CA PHE A 94 -18.07 1.26 -19.01
C PHE A 94 -18.77 0.77 -20.28
N ILE A 95 -20.00 0.30 -20.13
CA ILE A 95 -20.89 -0.06 -21.22
C ILE A 95 -22.11 0.85 -21.18
N VAL A 96 -22.41 1.53 -22.28
CA VAL A 96 -23.52 2.49 -22.40
C VAL A 96 -24.51 2.07 -23.49
N ASP A 97 -25.75 2.55 -23.41
CA ASP A 97 -26.64 2.47 -24.57
C ASP A 97 -26.35 3.61 -25.55
N ASN A 98 -26.88 3.53 -26.78
CA ASN A 98 -26.64 4.55 -27.81
C ASN A 98 -27.13 5.95 -27.41
N ASP A 99 -28.18 6.02 -26.60
CA ASP A 99 -28.66 7.28 -26.04
C ASP A 99 -27.84 7.72 -24.83
N VAL A 100 -26.85 6.95 -24.37
CA VAL A 100 -25.99 7.26 -23.22
C VAL A 100 -26.80 7.72 -22.01
N THR A 101 -27.94 7.07 -21.78
CA THR A 101 -28.83 7.34 -20.63
C THR A 101 -28.60 6.33 -19.51
N ARG A 102 -28.04 5.17 -19.87
CA ARG A 102 -27.70 4.10 -18.95
C ARG A 102 -26.25 3.73 -19.12
N CYS A 103 -25.60 3.44 -18.00
CA CYS A 103 -24.19 3.11 -17.94
C CYS A 103 -23.99 1.95 -16.96
N TYR A 104 -23.41 0.87 -17.43
CA TYR A 104 -22.94 -0.25 -16.62
C TYR A 104 -21.43 -0.14 -16.45
N GLN A 105 -20.96 -0.07 -15.20
CA GLN A 105 -19.52 -0.03 -14.91
C GLN A 105 -19.05 -1.46 -14.67
N ALA A 106 -18.47 -2.10 -15.68
CA ALA A 106 -17.86 -3.43 -15.50
C ALA A 106 -16.62 -3.32 -14.59
N VAL A 107 -15.86 -2.23 -14.75
CA VAL A 107 -14.77 -1.82 -13.87
C VAL A 107 -14.87 -0.32 -13.65
N SER A 108 -14.89 0.13 -12.39
CA SER A 108 -14.79 1.56 -12.06
C SER A 108 -13.36 2.06 -12.27
N ALA A 109 -13.20 3.24 -12.86
CA ALA A 109 -11.88 3.87 -12.96
C ALA A 109 -11.31 4.18 -11.57
N VAL A 110 -10.00 3.98 -11.43
CA VAL A 110 -9.30 4.40 -10.22
C VAL A 110 -9.08 5.90 -10.30
N THR A 111 -9.79 6.66 -9.48
CA THR A 111 -9.62 8.12 -9.42
C THR A 111 -8.17 8.46 -9.08
N ARG A 112 -7.53 9.31 -9.90
CA ARG A 112 -6.24 9.90 -9.53
C ARG A 112 -6.44 10.66 -8.23
N LYS A 113 -5.79 10.19 -7.15
CA LYS A 113 -5.76 10.96 -5.91
C LYS A 113 -4.95 12.23 -6.17
N THR A 114 -5.55 13.39 -5.92
CA THR A 114 -4.78 14.63 -5.78
C THR A 114 -3.83 14.46 -4.61
N VAL A 115 -2.52 14.45 -4.88
CA VAL A 115 -1.51 14.36 -3.83
C VAL A 115 -1.31 15.74 -3.19
N GLU A 116 -1.38 15.79 -1.87
CA GLU A 116 -0.95 16.93 -1.09
C GLU A 116 0.58 16.89 -0.99
N ARG A 117 1.22 17.84 -1.66
CA ARG A 117 2.68 17.93 -1.75
C ARG A 117 3.30 18.34 -0.42
N LEU A 118 4.48 17.81 -0.13
CA LEU A 118 5.28 18.15 1.03
C LEU A 118 5.86 19.56 0.91
N SER A 119 5.74 20.33 1.99
CA SER A 119 6.25 21.70 2.11
C SER A 119 7.68 21.70 2.68
N PHE A 120 8.65 22.26 1.95
CA PHE A 120 10.02 22.37 2.45
C PHE A 120 10.13 23.27 3.68
N PRO A 121 9.46 24.44 3.77
CA PRO A 121 9.45 25.24 4.99
C PRO A 121 8.92 24.50 6.22
N GLU A 122 7.91 23.63 6.05
CA GLU A 122 7.39 22.82 7.16
C GLU A 122 8.43 21.83 7.67
N ILE A 123 9.10 21.15 6.74
CA ILE A 123 10.18 20.20 7.05
C ILE A 123 11.34 20.93 7.74
N GLU A 124 11.75 22.08 7.21
CA GLU A 124 12.82 22.91 7.79
C GLU A 124 12.48 23.35 9.22
N GLN A 125 11.25 23.81 9.44
CA GLN A 125 10.80 24.26 10.76
C GLN A 125 10.92 23.14 11.79
N PHE A 126 10.70 21.88 11.41
CA PHE A 126 10.84 20.73 12.30
C PHE A 126 12.26 20.54 12.83
N PHE A 127 13.26 20.69 11.95
CA PHE A 127 14.69 20.55 12.27
C PHE A 127 15.32 21.83 12.83
N SER A 128 14.70 23.00 12.62
CA SER A 128 15.28 24.27 13.07
C SER A 128 15.67 24.29 14.56
N PRO A 129 16.57 25.19 15.00
CA PRO A 129 16.91 25.36 16.42
C PRO A 129 15.71 25.73 17.30
N SER A 130 14.61 26.19 16.70
CA SER A 130 13.32 26.46 17.37
C SER A 130 12.26 25.40 17.06
N GLY A 131 12.65 24.26 16.48
CA GLY A 131 11.78 23.23 15.96
C GLY A 131 11.34 22.20 17.00
N ALA A 132 10.57 21.21 16.55
CA ALA A 132 10.09 20.12 17.40
C ALA A 132 11.25 19.26 17.92
N LEU A 133 12.30 19.07 17.11
CA LEU A 133 13.52 18.37 17.52
C LEU A 133 14.25 19.07 18.65
N ALA A 134 14.60 20.34 18.46
CA ALA A 134 15.34 21.12 19.45
C ALA A 134 14.60 21.24 20.80
N ARG A 135 13.27 21.28 20.79
CA ARG A 135 12.46 21.37 22.01
C ARG A 135 12.32 20.05 22.79
N ASN A 136 12.48 18.91 22.14
CA ASN A 136 12.10 17.61 22.71
C ASN A 136 13.22 16.57 22.73
N LEU A 137 14.36 16.86 22.10
CA LEU A 137 15.50 15.97 22.07
C LEU A 137 16.70 16.64 22.76
N ASP A 138 17.00 16.18 23.97
CA ASP A 138 18.13 16.69 24.75
C ASP A 138 19.45 16.52 23.98
N GLY A 139 20.25 17.58 23.94
CA GLY A 139 21.50 17.60 23.19
C GLY A 139 21.31 17.63 21.67
N TYR A 140 20.13 18.00 21.17
CA TYR A 140 19.95 18.25 19.74
C TYR A 140 20.87 19.37 19.26
N GLU A 141 21.51 19.11 18.13
CA GLU A 141 22.32 20.05 17.38
C GLU A 141 21.78 20.10 15.96
N HIS A 142 21.46 21.30 15.49
CA HIS A 142 21.01 21.52 14.11
C HIS A 142 22.15 21.18 13.15
N ARG A 143 21.85 20.34 12.14
CA ARG A 143 22.78 19.92 11.10
C ARG A 143 22.15 20.15 9.74
N GLU A 144 22.78 20.96 8.90
CA GLU A 144 22.27 21.30 7.57
C GLU A 144 22.13 20.05 6.69
N GLU A 145 23.01 19.07 6.84
CA GLU A 145 22.96 17.82 6.08
C GLU A 145 21.71 16.99 6.39
N GLN A 146 21.21 17.06 7.63
CA GLN A 146 19.98 16.39 8.04
C GLN A 146 18.77 16.98 7.30
N THR A 147 18.67 18.31 7.30
CA THR A 147 17.60 19.06 6.62
C THR A 147 17.67 18.85 5.11
N ARG A 148 18.88 18.94 4.53
CA ARG A 148 19.11 18.72 3.10
C ARG A 148 18.70 17.31 2.66
N MET A 149 19.07 16.28 3.44
CA MET A 149 18.62 14.92 3.17
C MET A 149 17.09 14.82 3.18
N SER A 150 16.43 15.44 4.16
CA SER A 150 14.97 15.44 4.27
C SER A 150 14.29 16.13 3.08
N PHE A 151 14.88 17.19 2.53
CA PHE A 151 14.35 17.85 1.32
C PHE A 151 14.45 16.95 0.10
N VAL A 152 15.57 16.24 -0.08
CA VAL A 152 15.73 15.30 -1.22
C VAL A 152 14.69 14.19 -1.14
N VAL A 153 14.42 13.66 0.06
CA VAL A 153 13.36 12.66 0.27
C VAL A 153 11.98 13.26 -0.02
N ALA A 154 11.71 14.49 0.42
CA ALA A 154 10.43 15.14 0.19
C ALA A 154 10.17 15.43 -1.30
N GLU A 155 11.20 15.88 -2.02
CA GLU A 155 11.13 16.06 -3.47
C GLU A 155 10.91 14.72 -4.19
N ALA A 156 11.52 13.64 -3.72
CA ALA A 156 11.31 12.31 -4.28
C ALA A 156 9.84 11.85 -4.18
N PHE A 157 9.20 12.10 -3.02
CA PHE A 157 7.77 11.88 -2.85
C PHE A 157 6.92 12.77 -3.78
N ASN A 158 7.22 14.08 -3.81
CA ASN A 158 6.45 15.06 -4.58
C ASN A 158 6.51 14.84 -6.10
N GLU A 159 7.62 14.30 -6.62
CA GLU A 159 7.87 14.10 -8.05
C GLU A 159 7.77 12.63 -8.48
N GLU A 160 7.32 11.74 -7.59
CA GLU A 160 7.21 10.29 -7.85
C GLU A 160 8.50 9.66 -8.43
N ARG A 161 9.66 10.09 -7.90
CA ARG A 161 10.98 9.69 -8.43
C ARG A 161 11.82 8.94 -7.41
N VAL A 162 12.84 8.25 -7.91
CA VAL A 162 13.83 7.58 -7.07
C VAL A 162 14.93 8.58 -6.66
N ALA A 163 15.23 8.65 -5.37
CA ALA A 163 16.38 9.37 -4.84
C ALA A 163 17.41 8.40 -4.26
N VAL A 164 18.69 8.65 -4.58
CA VAL A 164 19.83 7.93 -4.00
C VAL A 164 20.62 8.93 -3.15
N ILE A 165 20.78 8.63 -1.87
CA ILE A 165 21.39 9.54 -0.89
C ILE A 165 22.44 8.78 -0.10
N GLU A 166 23.66 9.31 -0.08
CA GLU A 166 24.71 8.89 0.84
C GLU A 166 24.73 9.82 2.06
N ALA A 167 24.59 9.26 3.26
CA ALA A 167 24.56 10.02 4.51
C ALA A 167 25.52 9.40 5.53
N GLY A 168 26.42 10.22 6.07
CA GLY A 168 27.37 9.81 7.10
C GLY A 168 26.69 9.30 8.38
N THR A 169 27.44 8.60 9.22
CA THR A 169 26.98 8.25 10.58
C THR A 169 26.77 9.51 11.42
N GLY A 170 25.83 9.48 12.36
CA GLY A 170 25.55 10.62 13.25
C GLY A 170 24.77 11.79 12.64
N THR A 171 24.53 11.80 11.32
CA THR A 171 23.77 12.85 10.59
C THR A 171 22.28 12.95 10.94
N GLY A 172 21.76 12.06 11.79
CA GLY A 172 20.33 12.01 12.08
C GLY A 172 19.48 11.45 10.92
N LYS A 173 20.08 10.62 10.07
CA LYS A 173 19.47 10.01 8.86
C LYS A 173 18.08 9.42 9.07
N SER A 174 17.82 8.76 10.21
CA SER A 174 16.53 8.13 10.49
C SER A 174 15.39 9.14 10.45
N LEU A 175 15.52 10.23 11.21
CA LEU A 175 14.48 11.26 11.24
C LEU A 175 14.39 12.04 9.93
N ALA A 176 15.51 12.20 9.21
CA ALA A 176 15.55 12.87 7.92
C ALA A 176 14.69 12.17 6.85
N TYR A 177 14.63 10.83 6.82
CA TYR A 177 13.70 10.14 5.92
C TYR A 177 12.33 9.86 6.54
N LEU A 178 12.25 9.64 7.87
CA LEU A 178 10.98 9.29 8.52
C LEU A 178 10.01 10.47 8.58
N LEU A 179 10.49 11.69 8.79
CA LEU A 179 9.62 12.88 8.87
C LEU A 179 8.81 13.10 7.58
N PRO A 180 9.44 13.29 6.39
CA PRO A 180 8.69 13.48 5.15
C PRO A 180 7.85 12.26 4.79
N ALA A 181 8.33 11.04 5.07
CA ALA A 181 7.56 9.81 4.88
C ALA A 181 6.28 9.77 5.72
N ALA A 182 6.35 10.16 7.00
CA ALA A 182 5.19 10.19 7.88
C ALA A 182 4.18 11.26 7.45
N ILE A 183 4.64 12.46 7.11
CA ILE A 183 3.78 13.54 6.61
C ILE A 183 3.08 13.10 5.31
N TRP A 184 3.81 12.49 4.38
CA TRP A 184 3.26 11.95 3.14
C TRP A 184 2.18 10.89 3.40
N ALA A 185 2.50 9.90 4.25
CA ALA A 185 1.58 8.82 4.59
C ALA A 185 0.26 9.34 5.19
N ILE A 186 0.34 10.36 6.06
CA ILE A 186 -0.82 10.98 6.70
C ILE A 186 -1.67 11.74 5.68
N ARG A 187 -1.06 12.68 4.94
CA ARG A 187 -1.77 13.58 4.03
C ARG A 187 -2.39 12.85 2.83
N ASN A 188 -1.63 11.93 2.23
CA ASN A 188 -2.04 11.22 1.03
C ASN A 188 -2.77 9.89 1.32
N ARG A 189 -2.88 9.53 2.60
CA ARG A 189 -3.44 8.25 3.06
C ARG A 189 -2.79 7.06 2.36
N GLU A 190 -1.47 7.11 2.31
CA GLU A 190 -0.63 6.11 1.67
C GLU A 190 0.19 5.32 2.69
N ARG A 191 0.65 4.15 2.27
CA ARG A 191 1.51 3.29 3.09
C ARG A 191 2.94 3.51 2.66
N VAL A 192 3.80 3.86 3.60
CA VAL A 192 5.24 3.93 3.36
C VAL A 192 5.90 2.71 4.01
N VAL A 193 6.80 2.06 3.26
CA VAL A 193 7.60 0.94 3.75
C VAL A 193 9.02 1.45 3.96
N VAL A 194 9.53 1.30 5.18
CA VAL A 194 10.93 1.55 5.51
C VAL A 194 11.63 0.21 5.67
N SER A 195 12.62 -0.04 4.80
CA SER A 195 13.46 -1.23 4.87
C SER A 195 14.84 -0.88 5.42
N THR A 196 15.38 -1.74 6.28
CA THR A 196 16.73 -1.57 6.85
C THR A 196 17.38 -2.93 7.08
N ASN A 197 18.70 -2.93 7.21
CA ASN A 197 19.53 -4.13 7.07
C ASN A 197 19.32 -5.17 8.19
N THR A 198 19.11 -4.73 9.44
CA THR A 198 19.07 -5.64 10.60
C THR A 198 17.83 -5.41 11.46
N ILE A 199 17.41 -6.44 12.19
CA ILE A 199 16.28 -6.35 13.13
C ILE A 199 16.56 -5.31 14.22
N ASN A 200 17.81 -5.19 14.69
CA ASN A 200 18.18 -4.18 15.68
C ASN A 200 17.94 -2.74 15.17
N LEU A 201 18.26 -2.48 13.89
CA LEU A 201 17.96 -1.19 13.28
C LEU A 201 16.44 -0.97 13.17
N GLN A 202 15.67 -2.00 12.80
CA GLN A 202 14.21 -1.91 12.75
C GLN A 202 13.62 -1.62 14.14
N GLU A 203 14.16 -2.24 15.20
CA GLU A 203 13.72 -1.99 16.58
C GLU A 203 14.06 -0.58 17.05
N GLN A 204 15.22 -0.06 16.67
CA GLN A 204 15.57 1.33 16.96
C GLN A 204 14.51 2.29 16.36
N LEU A 205 14.07 2.04 15.12
CA LEU A 205 13.05 2.87 14.49
C LEU A 205 11.71 2.76 15.25
N ILE A 206 11.21 1.55 15.51
CA ILE A 206 9.87 1.38 16.10
C ILE A 206 9.80 1.76 17.58
N LYS A 207 10.91 1.62 18.34
CA LYS A 207 10.95 1.89 19.79
C LYS A 207 11.40 3.31 20.13
N LYS A 208 12.08 4.02 19.21
CA LYS A 208 12.63 5.35 19.46
C LYS A 208 12.19 6.38 18.44
N ASP A 209 12.64 6.26 17.19
CA ASP A 209 12.52 7.34 16.20
C ASP A 209 11.05 7.57 15.78
N ILE A 210 10.27 6.49 15.59
CA ILE A 210 8.85 6.57 15.26
C ILE A 210 8.00 7.10 16.43
N PRO A 211 8.12 6.58 17.68
CA PRO A 211 7.44 7.17 18.83
C PRO A 211 7.77 8.65 19.03
N PHE A 212 9.02 9.05 18.82
CA PHE A 212 9.41 10.45 18.86
C PHE A 212 8.61 11.31 17.87
N LEU A 213 8.52 10.88 16.60
CA LEU A 213 7.71 11.60 15.60
C LEU A 213 6.22 11.66 15.97
N ARG A 214 5.68 10.60 16.58
CA ARG A 214 4.28 10.55 16.99
C ARG A 214 3.98 11.49 18.15
N GLU A 215 4.77 11.39 19.21
CA GLU A 215 4.50 12.07 20.48
C GLU A 215 5.03 13.50 20.51
N LYS A 216 6.26 13.70 20.00
CA LYS A 216 6.97 14.97 20.05
C LYS A 216 6.86 15.77 18.75
N GLY A 217 6.70 15.06 17.64
CA GLY A 217 6.43 15.66 16.33
C GLY A 217 4.96 16.00 16.08
N GLY A 218 4.04 15.55 16.94
CA GLY A 218 2.61 15.80 16.77
C GLY A 218 1.98 15.08 15.58
N LEU A 219 2.62 14.01 15.08
CA LEU A 219 2.17 13.28 13.89
C LEU A 219 1.34 12.06 14.28
N SER A 220 0.05 12.07 13.96
CA SER A 220 -0.84 10.94 14.25
C SER A 220 -0.84 9.90 13.13
N PHE A 221 0.03 8.89 13.24
CA PHE A 221 0.08 7.75 12.31
C PHE A 221 0.24 6.40 13.03
N ARG A 222 -0.05 5.31 12.30
CA ARG A 222 0.19 3.93 12.74
C ARG A 222 1.48 3.42 12.10
N ALA A 223 2.29 2.73 12.88
CA ALA A 223 3.46 2.01 12.41
C ALA A 223 3.42 0.59 12.96
N VAL A 224 3.89 -0.37 12.15
CA VAL A 224 4.01 -1.78 12.53
C VAL A 224 5.37 -2.27 12.09
N LEU A 225 5.94 -3.19 12.88
CA LEU A 225 7.22 -3.83 12.58
C LEU A 225 6.96 -5.17 11.91
N VAL A 226 7.59 -5.42 10.77
CA VAL A 226 7.46 -6.68 10.02
C VAL A 226 8.80 -7.42 10.04
N LYS A 227 8.82 -8.59 10.67
CA LYS A 227 9.98 -9.49 10.72
C LYS A 227 9.68 -10.79 9.96
N GLY A 228 10.73 -11.58 9.67
CA GLY A 228 10.57 -12.92 9.12
C GLY A 228 9.80 -13.84 10.09
N ARG A 229 9.01 -14.79 9.57
CA ARG A 229 8.15 -15.68 10.37
C ARG A 229 8.89 -16.45 11.47
N SER A 230 10.14 -16.83 11.20
CA SER A 230 11.00 -17.51 12.17
C SER A 230 11.31 -16.65 13.40
N ASN A 231 10.99 -15.36 13.41
CA ASN A 231 11.10 -14.51 14.60
C ASN A 231 9.86 -14.57 15.50
N TYR A 232 8.86 -15.38 15.16
CA TYR A 232 7.62 -15.50 15.92
C TYR A 232 7.35 -16.95 16.31
N LEU A 233 6.72 -17.14 17.48
CA LEU A 233 6.24 -18.44 17.94
C LEU A 233 5.19 -19.03 16.98
N CYS A 234 5.25 -20.34 16.79
CA CYS A 234 4.19 -21.10 16.16
C CYS A 234 3.29 -21.73 17.23
N LEU A 235 2.08 -21.19 17.42
CA LEU A 235 1.12 -21.73 18.40
C LEU A 235 0.79 -23.23 18.17
N ARG A 236 0.89 -23.70 16.91
CA ARG A 236 0.72 -25.12 16.57
C ARG A 236 1.88 -25.98 17.09
N LYS A 237 3.13 -25.57 16.84
CA LYS A 237 4.31 -26.32 17.31
C LYS A 237 4.36 -26.31 18.83
N LEU A 238 4.12 -25.15 19.44
CA LEU A 238 4.05 -24.99 20.89
C LEU A 238 3.04 -25.94 21.54
N LYS A 239 1.83 -26.06 20.98
CA LYS A 239 0.80 -26.98 21.48
C LYS A 239 1.21 -28.45 21.37
N ALA A 240 1.92 -28.83 20.29
CA ALA A 240 2.41 -30.19 20.13
C ALA A 240 3.40 -30.55 21.23
N ILE A 241 4.32 -29.63 21.54
CA ILE A 241 5.31 -29.78 22.60
C ILE A 241 4.65 -29.85 23.98
N GLU A 242 3.64 -29.03 24.26
CA GLU A 242 2.87 -29.10 25.51
C GLU A 242 2.14 -30.44 25.68
N THR A 243 1.70 -31.07 24.58
CA THR A 243 0.94 -32.33 24.61
C THR A 243 1.84 -33.54 24.75
N GLU A 244 3.00 -33.55 24.08
CA GLU A 244 3.95 -34.67 24.07
C GLU A 244 5.39 -34.21 24.40
N PRO A 245 5.68 -33.81 25.64
CA PRO A 245 6.99 -33.24 26.00
C PRO A 245 8.15 -34.22 25.82
N SER A 246 7.90 -35.54 25.91
CA SER A 246 8.91 -36.58 25.80
C SER A 246 9.60 -36.66 24.43
N LEU A 247 8.99 -36.11 23.37
CA LEU A 247 9.57 -36.08 22.03
C LEU A 247 10.67 -35.01 21.87
N PHE A 248 10.73 -34.04 22.79
CA PHE A 248 11.57 -32.84 22.67
C PHE A 248 12.52 -32.65 23.86
N LYS A 249 12.51 -33.59 24.83
CA LYS A 249 13.33 -33.54 26.05
C LYS A 249 14.65 -34.27 25.84
N ASP A 250 15.62 -33.57 25.26
CA ASP A 250 17.02 -33.84 25.56
C ASP A 250 17.33 -33.24 26.94
N GLU A 251 18.07 -33.94 27.82
CA GLU A 251 18.30 -33.50 29.21
C GLU A 251 18.89 -32.07 29.29
N GLY A 252 19.64 -31.67 28.25
CA GLY A 252 20.20 -30.33 28.14
C GLY A 252 19.20 -29.23 27.74
N THR A 253 18.16 -29.52 26.95
CA THR A 253 17.26 -28.51 26.32
C THR A 253 15.92 -28.33 27.04
N ALA A 254 15.54 -29.29 27.90
CA ALA A 254 14.26 -29.31 28.59
C ALA A 254 13.95 -28.00 29.36
N GLY A 255 14.93 -27.43 30.05
CA GLY A 255 14.74 -26.20 30.83
C GLY A 255 14.46 -24.96 29.98
N GLU A 256 15.13 -24.81 28.84
CA GLU A 256 14.87 -23.70 27.90
C GLU A 256 13.48 -23.82 27.28
N LEU A 257 13.06 -25.04 26.95
CA LEU A 257 11.75 -25.29 26.36
C LEU A 257 10.62 -25.00 27.34
N GLU A 258 10.77 -25.41 28.61
CA GLU A 258 9.83 -25.08 29.68
C GLU A 258 9.75 -23.56 29.91
N ALA A 259 10.88 -22.85 29.82
CA ALA A 259 10.92 -21.39 29.89
C ALA A 259 10.19 -20.71 28.71
N LEU A 260 10.35 -21.22 27.48
CA LEU A 260 9.64 -20.72 26.29
C LEU A 260 8.13 -20.94 26.39
N ILE A 261 7.69 -22.10 26.89
CA ILE A 261 6.27 -22.39 27.14
C ILE A 261 5.71 -21.43 28.19
N ALA A 262 6.42 -21.21 29.30
CA ALA A 262 5.99 -20.25 30.31
C ALA A 262 5.89 -18.82 29.74
N TRP A 263 6.90 -18.38 28.99
CA TRP A 263 6.93 -17.06 28.35
C TRP A 263 5.81 -16.87 27.31
N SER A 264 5.47 -17.91 26.55
CA SER A 264 4.41 -17.87 25.53
C SER A 264 3.03 -17.48 26.09
N ARG A 265 2.80 -17.70 27.40
CA ARG A 265 1.56 -17.35 28.10
C ARG A 265 1.50 -15.89 28.53
N THR A 266 2.64 -15.21 28.52
CA THR A 266 2.79 -13.81 28.97
C THR A 266 3.11 -12.83 27.85
N THR A 267 3.63 -13.31 26.73
CA THR A 267 4.01 -12.48 25.59
C THR A 267 2.78 -11.95 24.83
N GLY A 268 2.87 -10.73 24.32
CA GLY A 268 1.82 -10.12 23.50
C GLY A 268 1.91 -10.50 22.02
N GLU A 269 3.10 -10.39 21.43
CA GLU A 269 3.33 -10.64 20.00
C GLU A 269 3.99 -12.00 19.71
N GLY A 270 4.54 -12.67 20.73
CA GLY A 270 5.27 -13.93 20.55
C GLY A 270 6.57 -13.77 19.76
N CYS A 271 7.18 -12.57 19.77
CA CYS A 271 8.42 -12.31 19.05
C CYS A 271 9.64 -12.80 19.83
N ARG A 272 10.60 -13.47 19.16
CA ARG A 272 11.86 -13.94 19.74
C ARG A 272 12.59 -12.85 20.54
N ASN A 273 12.51 -11.61 20.08
CA ASN A 273 13.21 -10.48 20.70
C ASN A 273 12.55 -9.97 21.98
N ASP A 274 11.35 -10.42 22.33
CA ASP A 274 10.72 -10.08 23.61
C ASP A 274 11.13 -11.07 24.72
N LEU A 275 11.98 -12.05 24.41
CA LEU A 275 12.56 -12.95 25.40
C LEU A 275 13.59 -12.23 26.28
N SER A 276 13.54 -12.50 27.58
CA SER A 276 14.54 -11.99 28.54
C SER A 276 15.83 -12.82 28.58
N PHE A 277 15.89 -13.89 27.80
CA PHE A 277 17.04 -14.79 27.68
C PHE A 277 17.23 -15.18 26.21
N ILE A 278 18.41 -15.69 25.88
CA ILE A 278 18.74 -16.11 24.52
C ILE A 278 18.64 -17.65 24.49
N PRO A 279 17.59 -18.24 23.88
CA PRO A 279 17.53 -19.68 23.69
C PRO A 279 18.55 -20.12 22.64
N ARG A 280 19.00 -21.37 22.73
CA ARG A 280 19.74 -22.02 21.64
C ARG A 280 18.90 -22.04 20.36
N ASP A 281 19.57 -21.95 19.22
CA ASP A 281 18.89 -21.90 17.92
C ASP A 281 18.08 -23.18 17.67
N GLU A 282 18.63 -24.34 17.98
CA GLU A 282 17.94 -25.65 17.90
C GLU A 282 16.63 -25.65 18.69
N VAL A 283 16.62 -25.08 19.90
CA VAL A 283 15.41 -25.01 20.75
C VAL A 283 14.38 -24.04 20.16
N TRP A 284 14.83 -22.93 19.57
CA TRP A 284 13.95 -21.96 18.94
C TRP A 284 13.33 -22.48 17.63
N GLU A 285 14.08 -23.26 16.85
CA GLU A 285 13.61 -23.90 15.61
C GLU A 285 12.42 -24.84 15.87
N GLU A 286 12.42 -25.52 17.02
CA GLU A 286 11.31 -26.38 17.46
C GLU A 286 10.00 -25.62 17.75
N VAL A 287 10.08 -24.35 18.16
CA VAL A 287 8.89 -23.57 18.55
C VAL A 287 8.47 -22.50 17.54
N CYS A 288 9.37 -22.06 16.66
CA CYS A 288 9.12 -20.93 15.78
C CYS A 288 8.29 -21.29 14.54
N CYS A 289 7.74 -20.26 13.89
CA CYS A 289 6.98 -20.42 12.65
C CYS A 289 7.89 -20.44 11.43
N GLU A 290 7.75 -21.47 10.61
CA GLU A 290 8.40 -21.57 9.30
C GLU A 290 7.40 -21.28 8.17
N ALA A 291 7.87 -20.66 7.10
CA ALA A 291 6.99 -20.13 6.05
C ALA A 291 6.32 -21.24 5.23
N ASP A 292 7.05 -22.32 4.98
CA ASP A 292 6.71 -23.52 4.22
C ASP A 292 5.82 -24.50 5.01
N GLN A 293 6.02 -24.61 6.32
CA GLN A 293 5.24 -25.50 7.20
C GLN A 293 3.96 -24.85 7.78
N CYS A 294 3.76 -23.56 7.54
CA CYS A 294 2.60 -22.85 8.04
C CYS A 294 1.40 -23.03 7.10
N GLY A 295 0.36 -23.72 7.58
CA GLY A 295 -0.90 -23.93 6.85
C GLY A 295 -1.72 -22.65 6.59
N ARG A 296 -1.25 -21.47 7.04
CA ARG A 296 -1.92 -20.17 6.93
C ARG A 296 -3.40 -20.29 7.31
N VAL A 297 -4.32 -19.91 6.43
CA VAL A 297 -5.77 -19.94 6.65
C VAL A 297 -6.31 -21.33 6.99
N LYS A 298 -5.62 -22.42 6.61
CA LYS A 298 -5.99 -23.80 6.96
C LYS A 298 -5.53 -24.20 8.38
N CYS A 299 -4.67 -23.41 9.02
CA CYS A 299 -4.20 -23.70 10.37
C CYS A 299 -5.28 -23.32 11.39
N GLY A 300 -5.63 -24.26 12.29
CA GLY A 300 -6.63 -24.01 13.35
C GLY A 300 -6.24 -22.91 14.35
N HIS A 301 -5.00 -22.44 14.34
CA HIS A 301 -4.51 -21.34 15.18
C HIS A 301 -4.43 -19.99 14.45
N TYR A 302 -4.72 -19.92 13.14
CA TYR A 302 -4.47 -18.74 12.31
C TYR A 302 -5.10 -17.45 12.84
N GLY A 303 -6.33 -17.50 13.35
CA GLY A 303 -7.01 -16.30 13.88
C GLY A 303 -6.43 -15.76 15.19
N LYS A 304 -5.49 -16.48 15.81
CA LYS A 304 -4.78 -16.07 17.03
C LYS A 304 -3.30 -15.73 16.75
N CYS A 305 -2.82 -15.98 15.54
CA CYS A 305 -1.45 -15.71 15.09
C CYS A 305 -1.34 -14.36 14.38
#